data_AF-T1CL78-F1
#
_entry.id   AF-T1CL78-F1
#
_cell.length_a   1.000
_cell.length_b   1.000
_cell.length_c   1.000
_cell.angle_alpha   90.00
_cell.angle_beta   90.00
_cell.angle_gamma   90.00
#
_symmetry.space_group_name_H-M   'P 1'
#
loop_
_entity.id
_entity.type
_entity.pdbx_description
1 polymer ?
#
loop_
_entity_poly.entity_id
_entity_poly.type
_entity_poly.pdbx_seq_one_letter_code
_entity_poly.pdbx_strand_id
1 'polypeptide(L)'
;MSVEKYERGEFTDYECGAPAQLIVEAKRASIGFELPVATSAGLLKLETLIESSSNFKEAIQQAIDYCKDRNIPYGAVSNGRQWIFFLGARTDAVDSLKGKCIVYPTLDNMAERFRELWDLVTPEAIEEGSLGTLLRRDTLPPPPSKLSARLSGYPGFKNRNPIATELQILGGLFIDDLAVSPQLEEEFLKTAYCQSGAISQYALVSKELLRTRYATFFESQAGVAVSPATSKKGTNPQLTTDVLAAALSKRPILLVGDVGVGKTTFVRHLIKVDAKEELRNALVLYIDYGTKPALSTELKDYTVSEIVRQLREEQDVDIYERQFVRGVYNQRILDFGRGIYADLKELDQNRFKIKEIEFLESLTSNVEEHVRLSLEHVSKGQKRQIVVFFDNVDQRPPAFQEEVFLIASSVAANWPVSAFVSLRPETFALSRARGALAAYQPRVFTIDPPRIDLVIKKRLGFALKQLKGAGTLPGLPEGTSIHSDNLEHYLSML
;
A
#
# COMPACT_ATOMS: atom_id res chain seq x y z
N MET A 1 -48.66 -43.93 25.62
CA MET A 1 -49.66 -42.85 25.63
C MET A 1 -50.76 -43.26 26.59
N SER A 2 -50.95 -42.51 27.67
CA SER A 2 -52.06 -42.70 28.60
C SER A 2 -53.16 -41.69 28.29
N VAL A 3 -54.39 -42.15 28.26
CA VAL A 3 -55.60 -41.37 27.97
C VAL A 3 -56.35 -41.15 29.27
N GLU A 4 -56.92 -39.96 29.49
CA GLU A 4 -57.77 -39.63 30.65
C GLU A 4 -57.13 -40.00 32.01
N LYS A 5 -55.88 -39.58 32.22
CA LYS A 5 -55.18 -39.87 33.47
C LYS A 5 -55.65 -38.94 34.59
N TYR A 6 -56.25 -39.53 35.62
CA TYR A 6 -56.69 -38.85 36.83
C TYR A 6 -55.51 -38.61 37.78
N GLU A 7 -55.24 -37.35 38.08
CA GLU A 7 -54.21 -36.97 39.05
C GLU A 7 -54.64 -35.67 39.75
N ARG A 8 -54.65 -35.68 41.10
CA ARG A 8 -55.03 -34.52 41.95
C ARG A 8 -56.42 -33.90 41.70
N GLY A 9 -57.41 -34.67 41.25
CA GLY A 9 -58.79 -34.20 41.11
C GLY A 9 -59.20 -33.79 39.70
N GLU A 10 -58.26 -33.81 38.75
CA GLU A 10 -58.50 -33.40 37.36
C GLU A 10 -57.99 -34.46 36.37
N PHE A 11 -58.62 -34.49 35.19
CA PHE A 11 -58.29 -35.40 34.09
C PHE A 11 -57.55 -34.65 32.99
N THR A 12 -56.42 -35.19 32.54
CA THR A 12 -55.76 -34.75 31.29
C THR A 12 -56.22 -35.61 30.13
N ASP A 13 -56.52 -35.00 28.98
CA ASP A 13 -56.94 -35.74 27.79
C ASP A 13 -55.90 -36.76 27.34
N TYR A 14 -54.65 -36.31 27.11
CA TYR A 14 -53.56 -37.19 26.70
C TYR A 14 -52.21 -36.84 27.34
N GLU A 15 -51.53 -37.87 27.84
CA GLU A 15 -50.11 -37.81 28.19
C GLU A 15 -49.29 -38.69 27.23
N CYS A 16 -48.32 -38.06 26.56
CA CYS A 16 -47.46 -38.71 25.58
C CYS A 16 -46.05 -38.95 26.17
N GLY A 17 -45.50 -40.14 25.95
CA GLY A 17 -44.19 -40.58 26.48
C GLY A 17 -44.30 -41.60 27.64
N ALA A 18 -43.17 -42.25 27.95
CA ALA A 18 -42.97 -43.06 29.16
C ALA A 18 -41.50 -42.92 29.62
N PRO A 19 -41.17 -41.98 30.54
CA PRO A 19 -42.05 -41.10 31.30
C PRO A 19 -42.79 -40.07 30.44
N ALA A 20 -43.90 -39.50 30.94
CA ALA A 20 -44.69 -38.51 30.21
C ALA A 20 -43.86 -37.23 29.97
N GLN A 21 -43.79 -36.80 28.71
CA GLN A 21 -42.98 -35.67 28.27
C GLN A 21 -43.80 -34.57 27.57
N LEU A 22 -45.01 -34.88 27.10
CA LEU A 22 -45.90 -33.93 26.43
C LEU A 22 -47.34 -34.14 26.90
N ILE A 23 -47.99 -33.05 27.31
CA ILE A 23 -49.43 -33.01 27.60
C ILE A 23 -50.16 -32.47 26.38
N VAL A 24 -51.24 -33.12 25.96
CA VAL A 24 -52.10 -32.63 24.88
C VAL A 24 -53.50 -32.39 25.42
N GLU A 25 -53.98 -31.16 25.29
CA GLU A 25 -55.36 -30.75 25.54
C GLU A 25 -56.14 -30.74 24.22
N ALA A 26 -57.18 -31.56 24.14
CA ALA A 26 -57.96 -31.78 22.93
C ALA A 26 -59.32 -31.07 23.01
N LYS A 27 -59.60 -30.19 22.06
CA LYS A 27 -60.90 -29.51 21.92
C LYS A 27 -61.70 -30.09 20.75
N ARG A 28 -63.02 -29.87 20.77
CA ARG A 28 -63.92 -30.33 19.70
C ARG A 28 -63.57 -29.65 18.37
N ALA A 29 -63.68 -30.39 17.26
CA ALA A 29 -63.40 -29.88 15.91
C ALA A 29 -64.25 -28.67 15.49
N SER A 30 -65.41 -28.46 16.13
CA SER A 30 -66.29 -27.29 15.90
C SER A 30 -65.72 -25.98 16.48
N ILE A 31 -64.69 -26.06 17.32
CA ILE A 31 -63.97 -24.90 17.87
C ILE A 31 -62.77 -24.66 16.95
N GLY A 32 -62.97 -23.83 15.91
CA GLY A 32 -61.90 -23.43 14.99
C GLY A 32 -60.98 -22.39 15.64
N PHE A 33 -59.67 -22.52 15.46
CA PHE A 33 -58.72 -21.52 15.92
C PHE A 33 -58.56 -20.43 14.84
N GLU A 34 -59.01 -19.22 15.13
CA GLU A 34 -58.81 -18.05 14.26
C GLU A 34 -57.39 -17.52 14.43
N LEU A 35 -56.59 -17.69 13.37
CA LEU A 35 -55.24 -17.15 13.29
C LEU A 35 -55.27 -15.79 12.57
N PRO A 36 -54.51 -14.78 13.03
CA PRO A 36 -54.48 -13.48 12.38
C PRO A 36 -54.11 -13.60 10.90
N VAL A 37 -54.85 -12.91 10.03
CA VAL A 37 -54.63 -12.88 8.57
C VAL A 37 -53.22 -12.35 8.31
N ALA A 38 -52.42 -13.12 7.56
CA ALA A 38 -50.98 -12.96 7.28
C ALA A 38 -49.99 -13.75 8.17
N THR A 39 -50.47 -14.47 9.18
CA THR A 39 -49.60 -15.37 9.97
C THR A 39 -49.48 -16.73 9.27
N SER A 40 -48.58 -16.84 8.29
CA SER A 40 -48.17 -18.13 7.74
C SER A 40 -47.59 -19.01 8.87
N ALA A 41 -47.96 -20.29 8.90
CA ALA A 41 -47.52 -21.28 9.90
C ALA A 41 -46.09 -21.07 10.42
N GLY A 42 -45.85 -21.27 11.72
CA GLY A 42 -44.51 -21.15 12.28
C GLY A 42 -44.44 -20.72 13.74
N LEU A 43 -43.29 -20.17 14.12
CA LEU A 43 -42.97 -19.74 15.48
C LEU A 43 -43.63 -18.39 15.80
N LEU A 44 -44.50 -18.36 16.81
CA LEU A 44 -45.29 -17.20 17.23
C LEU A 44 -45.19 -16.99 18.74
N LYS A 45 -45.65 -15.84 19.23
CA LYS A 45 -45.87 -15.61 20.66
C LYS A 45 -47.27 -16.12 21.05
N LEU A 46 -47.38 -16.80 22.18
CA LEU A 46 -48.65 -17.29 22.72
C LEU A 46 -49.64 -16.14 22.97
N GLU A 47 -49.15 -15.00 23.43
CA GLU A 47 -49.94 -13.78 23.65
C GLU A 47 -50.76 -13.37 22.42
N THR A 48 -50.17 -13.45 21.22
CA THR A 48 -50.83 -13.13 19.95
C THR A 48 -52.05 -14.01 19.66
N LEU A 49 -52.03 -15.24 20.15
CA LEU A 49 -53.14 -16.19 19.97
C LEU A 49 -54.15 -16.10 21.13
N ILE A 50 -53.69 -15.79 22.34
CA ILE A 50 -54.55 -15.57 23.51
C ILE A 50 -55.45 -14.35 23.30
N GLU A 51 -54.91 -13.30 22.67
CA GLU A 51 -55.66 -12.08 22.34
C GLU A 51 -56.69 -12.30 21.23
N SER A 52 -56.51 -13.29 20.35
CA SER A 52 -57.43 -13.52 19.24
C SER A 52 -58.69 -14.31 19.62
N SER A 53 -58.68 -15.09 20.71
CA SER A 53 -59.84 -15.89 21.12
C SER A 53 -59.85 -16.24 22.62
N SER A 54 -60.98 -16.00 23.30
CA SER A 54 -61.17 -16.37 24.71
C SER A 54 -61.11 -17.87 24.95
N ASN A 55 -61.65 -18.67 24.01
CA ASN A 55 -61.59 -20.13 24.07
C ASN A 55 -60.14 -20.65 24.03
N PHE A 56 -59.27 -19.89 23.36
CA PHE A 56 -57.85 -20.22 23.22
C PHE A 56 -57.08 -19.98 24.51
N LYS A 57 -57.40 -18.87 25.18
CA LYS A 57 -56.87 -18.55 26.51
C LYS A 57 -57.20 -19.65 27.51
N GLU A 58 -58.44 -20.12 27.53
CA GLU A 58 -58.87 -21.19 28.44
C GLU A 58 -58.17 -22.52 28.16
N ALA A 59 -58.10 -22.94 26.89
CA ALA A 59 -57.45 -24.20 26.51
C ALA A 59 -55.92 -24.20 26.78
N ILE A 60 -55.24 -23.08 26.49
CA ILE A 60 -53.81 -22.94 26.82
C ILE A 60 -53.60 -22.91 28.32
N GLN A 61 -54.40 -22.14 29.05
CA GLN A 61 -54.24 -22.02 30.49
C GLN A 61 -54.39 -23.39 31.16
N GLN A 62 -55.42 -24.15 30.77
CA GLN A 62 -55.65 -25.51 31.23
C GLN A 62 -54.46 -26.43 30.93
N ALA A 63 -53.93 -26.42 29.71
CA ALA A 63 -52.75 -27.20 29.34
C ALA A 63 -51.48 -26.77 30.10
N ILE A 64 -51.28 -25.46 30.32
CA ILE A 64 -50.17 -24.91 31.11
C ILE A 64 -50.26 -25.37 32.57
N ASP A 65 -51.46 -25.35 33.15
CA ASP A 65 -51.69 -25.73 34.54
C ASP A 65 -51.41 -27.22 34.73
N TYR A 66 -51.87 -28.08 33.81
CA TYR A 66 -51.46 -29.48 33.79
C TYR A 66 -49.95 -29.68 33.68
N CYS A 67 -49.29 -28.93 32.80
CA CYS A 67 -47.84 -29.00 32.66
C CYS A 67 -47.11 -28.62 33.96
N LYS A 68 -47.57 -27.58 34.66
CA LYS A 68 -46.98 -27.12 35.92
C LYS A 68 -47.24 -28.09 37.06
N ASP A 69 -48.48 -28.55 37.22
CA ASP A 69 -48.86 -29.42 38.32
C ASP A 69 -48.20 -30.81 38.25
N ARG A 70 -47.99 -31.29 37.01
CA ARG A 70 -47.39 -32.60 36.74
C ARG A 70 -45.88 -32.53 36.41
N ASN A 71 -45.27 -31.34 36.47
CA ASN A 71 -43.86 -31.10 36.12
C ASN A 71 -43.46 -31.58 34.72
N ILE A 72 -44.36 -31.42 33.74
CA ILE A 72 -44.11 -31.76 32.34
C ILE A 72 -43.81 -30.47 31.55
N PRO A 73 -42.64 -30.35 30.89
CA PRO A 73 -42.21 -29.10 30.28
C PRO A 73 -43.01 -28.69 29.04
N TYR A 74 -43.48 -29.66 28.24
CA TYR A 74 -44.11 -29.41 26.95
C TYR A 74 -45.63 -29.61 27.01
N GLY A 75 -46.35 -28.68 26.39
CA GLY A 75 -47.80 -28.72 26.25
C GLY A 75 -48.22 -28.52 24.80
N ALA A 76 -49.36 -29.10 24.43
CA ALA A 76 -49.99 -28.90 23.13
C ALA A 76 -51.49 -28.72 23.26
N VAL A 77 -52.07 -27.92 22.36
CA VAL A 77 -53.51 -27.78 22.18
C VAL A 77 -53.86 -28.18 20.75
N SER A 78 -54.91 -29.00 20.60
CA SER A 78 -55.37 -29.45 19.27
C SER A 78 -56.89 -29.54 19.19
N ASN A 79 -57.44 -29.25 18.02
CA ASN A 79 -58.83 -29.57 17.65
C ASN A 79 -58.89 -30.66 16.56
N GLY A 80 -57.79 -31.40 16.37
CA GLY A 80 -57.59 -32.40 15.32
C GLY A 80 -57.07 -31.82 14.00
N ARG A 81 -57.55 -30.66 13.55
CA ARG A 81 -57.12 -30.03 12.28
C ARG A 81 -55.95 -29.06 12.44
N GLN A 82 -55.79 -28.54 13.65
CA GLN A 82 -54.78 -27.57 14.02
C GLN A 82 -54.01 -28.08 15.23
N TRP A 83 -52.71 -27.80 15.26
CA TRP A 83 -51.83 -28.21 16.36
C TRP A 83 -50.94 -27.05 16.79
N ILE A 84 -50.82 -26.86 18.10
CA ILE A 84 -50.05 -25.78 18.68
C ILE A 84 -49.23 -26.35 19.82
N PHE A 85 -47.90 -26.23 19.71
CA PHE A 85 -46.96 -26.77 20.69
C PHE A 85 -46.22 -25.64 21.39
N PHE A 86 -46.07 -25.73 22.71
CA PHE A 86 -45.45 -24.71 23.54
C PHE A 86 -44.78 -25.29 24.78
N LEU A 87 -44.05 -24.46 25.50
CA LEU A 87 -43.49 -24.78 26.81
C LEU A 87 -44.50 -24.39 27.89
N GLY A 88 -45.13 -25.39 28.53
CA GLY A 88 -46.12 -25.18 29.59
C GLY A 88 -45.47 -24.87 30.93
N ALA A 89 -44.51 -25.70 31.35
CA ALA A 89 -43.70 -25.47 32.53
C ALA A 89 -42.32 -24.93 32.13
N ARG A 90 -41.98 -23.73 32.61
CA ARG A 90 -40.77 -22.99 32.21
C ARG A 90 -39.84 -22.74 33.39
N THR A 91 -38.55 -22.74 33.13
CA THR A 91 -37.48 -22.47 34.11
C THR A 91 -36.63 -21.25 33.74
N ASP A 92 -37.00 -20.52 32.69
CA ASP A 92 -36.22 -19.44 32.08
C ASP A 92 -36.71 -18.03 32.47
N ALA A 93 -37.45 -17.91 33.58
CA ALA A 93 -38.01 -16.65 34.10
C ALA A 93 -38.94 -15.88 33.12
N VAL A 94 -39.42 -16.54 32.06
CA VAL A 94 -40.46 -16.03 31.16
C VAL A 94 -41.81 -16.58 31.61
N ASP A 95 -42.83 -15.72 31.69
CA ASP A 95 -44.21 -16.13 31.93
C ASP A 95 -44.68 -17.12 30.85
N SER A 96 -45.18 -18.29 31.24
CA SER A 96 -45.65 -19.33 30.32
C SER A 96 -46.67 -18.80 29.30
N LEU A 97 -47.53 -17.84 29.68
CA LEU A 97 -48.51 -17.24 28.77
C LEU A 97 -47.89 -16.28 27.74
N LYS A 98 -46.68 -15.78 28.01
CA LYS A 98 -45.93 -14.87 27.12
C LYS A 98 -44.84 -15.60 26.33
N GLY A 99 -44.77 -16.93 26.47
CA GLY A 99 -43.82 -17.77 25.76
C GLY A 99 -44.06 -17.83 24.25
N LYS A 100 -43.12 -18.45 23.53
CA LYS A 100 -43.29 -18.78 22.12
C LYS A 100 -44.01 -20.12 21.95
N CYS A 101 -44.67 -20.30 20.81
CA CYS A 101 -45.30 -21.54 20.37
C CYS A 101 -45.02 -21.76 18.88
N ILE A 102 -45.13 -23.01 18.43
CA ILE A 102 -45.16 -23.34 17.01
C ILE A 102 -46.57 -23.79 16.63
N VAL A 103 -47.09 -23.21 15.54
CA VAL A 103 -48.47 -23.41 15.08
C VAL A 103 -48.50 -24.10 13.72
N TYR A 104 -49.28 -25.16 13.64
CA TYR A 104 -49.66 -25.88 12.43
C TYR A 104 -51.16 -25.66 12.15
N PRO A 105 -51.50 -24.76 11.22
CA PRO A 105 -52.87 -24.26 11.05
C PRO A 105 -53.81 -25.17 10.24
N THR A 106 -53.27 -26.11 9.46
CA THR A 106 -54.05 -27.03 8.63
C THR A 106 -53.31 -28.34 8.46
N LEU A 107 -54.04 -29.41 8.11
CA LEU A 107 -53.45 -30.70 7.78
C LEU A 107 -52.52 -30.62 6.56
N ASP A 108 -52.87 -29.81 5.55
CA ASP A 108 -52.01 -29.58 4.39
C ASP A 108 -50.67 -28.94 4.80
N ASN A 109 -50.69 -27.99 5.73
CA ASN A 109 -49.47 -27.38 6.24
C ASN A 109 -48.62 -28.37 7.06
N MET A 110 -49.25 -29.25 7.83
CA MET A 110 -48.54 -30.33 8.51
C MET A 110 -47.91 -31.30 7.52
N ALA A 111 -48.58 -31.60 6.40
CA ALA A 111 -48.02 -32.46 5.36
C ALA A 111 -46.83 -31.81 4.65
N GLU A 112 -46.93 -30.52 4.30
CA GLU A 112 -45.85 -29.75 3.69
C GLU A 112 -44.62 -29.61 4.61
N ARG A 113 -44.86 -29.45 5.93
CA ARG A 113 -43.81 -29.28 6.95
C ARG A 113 -43.62 -30.52 7.81
N PHE A 114 -43.96 -31.70 7.29
CA PHE A 114 -44.00 -32.93 8.08
C PHE A 114 -42.65 -33.23 8.73
N ARG A 115 -41.55 -32.98 8.01
CA ARG A 115 -40.20 -33.20 8.54
C ARG A 115 -39.91 -32.33 9.77
N GLU A 116 -40.30 -31.05 9.74
CA GLU A 116 -40.12 -30.16 10.89
C GLU A 116 -41.00 -30.58 12.07
N LEU A 117 -42.25 -30.96 11.82
CA LEU A 117 -43.14 -31.50 12.85
C LEU A 117 -42.57 -32.77 13.48
N TRP A 118 -42.07 -33.70 12.66
CA TRP A 118 -41.44 -34.94 13.07
C TRP A 118 -40.19 -34.69 13.93
N ASP A 119 -39.29 -33.83 13.47
CA ASP A 119 -38.03 -33.50 14.16
C ASP A 119 -38.25 -32.70 15.46
N LEU A 120 -39.49 -32.30 15.78
CA LEU A 120 -39.83 -31.55 17.00
C LEU A 120 -40.65 -32.35 18.02
N VAL A 121 -41.51 -33.28 17.57
CA VAL A 121 -42.58 -33.84 18.41
C VAL A 121 -42.48 -35.36 18.57
N THR A 122 -41.54 -36.04 17.89
CA THR A 122 -41.28 -37.46 18.18
C THR A 122 -40.76 -37.67 19.60
N PRO A 123 -40.95 -38.87 20.19
CA PRO A 123 -40.40 -39.18 21.51
C PRO A 123 -38.91 -38.86 21.63
N GLU A 124 -38.12 -39.22 20.61
CA GLU A 124 -36.69 -38.95 20.56
C GLU A 124 -36.40 -37.44 20.51
N ALA A 125 -37.12 -36.68 19.68
CA ALA A 125 -36.93 -35.23 19.56
C ALA A 125 -37.31 -34.47 20.84
N ILE A 126 -38.33 -34.94 21.54
CA ILE A 126 -38.78 -34.36 22.80
C ILE A 126 -37.77 -34.64 23.92
N GLU A 127 -37.20 -35.85 23.96
CA GLU A 127 -36.12 -36.22 24.89
C GLU A 127 -34.84 -35.41 24.66
N GLU A 128 -34.48 -35.19 23.39
CA GLU A 128 -33.33 -34.34 22.99
C GLU A 128 -33.58 -32.84 23.21
N GLY A 129 -34.82 -32.44 23.51
CA GLY A 129 -35.19 -31.05 23.79
C GLY A 129 -35.25 -30.16 22.54
N SER A 130 -35.45 -30.73 21.35
CA SER A 130 -35.54 -30.01 20.07
C SER A 130 -36.63 -28.94 20.08
N LEU A 131 -37.81 -29.28 20.59
CA LEU A 131 -38.92 -28.34 20.77
C LEU A 131 -38.56 -27.19 21.73
N GLY A 132 -37.92 -27.50 22.87
CA GLY A 132 -37.48 -26.50 23.83
C GLY A 132 -36.46 -25.52 23.26
N THR A 133 -35.50 -26.04 22.48
CA THR A 133 -34.47 -25.24 21.82
C THR A 133 -35.07 -24.26 20.81
N LEU A 134 -36.01 -24.71 19.98
CA LEU A 134 -36.71 -23.85 19.03
C LEU A 134 -37.49 -22.72 19.74
N LEU A 135 -38.24 -23.08 20.80
CA LEU A 135 -39.12 -22.15 21.52
C LEU A 135 -38.37 -21.15 22.42
N ARG A 136 -37.11 -21.44 22.78
CA ARG A 136 -36.23 -20.54 23.55
C ARG A 136 -35.28 -19.72 22.69
N ARG A 137 -35.11 -20.05 21.40
CA ARG A 137 -34.20 -19.35 20.50
C ARG A 137 -34.61 -17.89 20.34
N ASP A 138 -33.73 -16.96 20.70
CA ASP A 138 -33.89 -15.56 20.32
C ASP A 138 -33.69 -15.44 18.82
N THR A 139 -34.74 -15.00 18.12
CA THR A 139 -34.66 -14.64 16.72
C THR A 139 -33.91 -13.32 16.62
N LEU A 140 -32.59 -13.38 16.63
CA LEU A 140 -31.79 -12.27 16.14
C LEU A 140 -32.20 -12.03 14.68
N PRO A 141 -32.52 -10.79 14.27
CA PRO A 141 -32.80 -10.51 12.88
C PRO A 141 -31.61 -11.00 12.04
N PRO A 142 -31.87 -11.63 10.87
CA PRO A 142 -30.77 -12.03 10.01
C PRO A 142 -29.92 -10.80 9.69
N PRO A 143 -28.59 -10.92 9.61
CA PRO A 143 -27.75 -9.80 9.21
C PRO A 143 -28.24 -9.27 7.86
N PRO A 144 -28.22 -7.94 7.65
CA PRO A 144 -28.62 -7.37 6.38
C PRO A 144 -27.86 -8.03 5.23
N SER A 145 -28.53 -8.20 4.09
CA SER A 145 -27.89 -8.75 2.90
C SER A 145 -26.64 -7.94 2.55
N LYS A 146 -25.59 -8.64 2.11
CA LYS A 146 -24.35 -7.98 1.67
C LYS A 146 -24.70 -6.94 0.61
N LEU A 147 -24.06 -5.76 0.65
CA LEU A 147 -24.25 -4.70 -0.36
C LEU A 147 -24.03 -5.22 -1.79
N SER A 148 -23.16 -6.21 -1.95
CA SER A 148 -22.88 -6.90 -3.21
C SER A 148 -24.11 -7.58 -3.83
N ALA A 149 -25.10 -7.98 -3.03
CA ALA A 149 -26.35 -8.57 -3.52
C ALA A 149 -27.25 -7.56 -4.26
N ARG A 150 -26.96 -6.26 -4.14
CA ARG A 150 -27.63 -5.19 -4.90
C ARG A 150 -27.01 -4.94 -6.27
N LEU A 151 -25.83 -5.52 -6.54
CA LEU A 151 -25.13 -5.36 -7.81
C LEU A 151 -25.64 -6.42 -8.79
N SER A 152 -26.36 -5.99 -9.83
CA SER A 152 -26.76 -6.87 -10.93
C SER A 152 -25.51 -7.50 -11.57
N GLY A 153 -25.51 -8.83 -11.70
CA GLY A 153 -24.39 -9.57 -12.27
C GLY A 153 -23.19 -9.78 -11.35
N TYR A 154 -23.33 -9.61 -10.02
CA TYR A 154 -22.28 -9.95 -9.06
C TYR A 154 -22.55 -11.30 -8.34
N PRO A 155 -21.53 -12.15 -8.13
CA PRO A 155 -20.18 -12.02 -8.69
C PRO A 155 -20.22 -12.31 -10.20
N GLY A 156 -19.63 -11.40 -10.97
CA GLY A 156 -19.54 -11.48 -12.43
C GLY A 156 -18.10 -11.69 -12.86
N PHE A 157 -17.90 -12.23 -14.06
CA PHE A 157 -16.58 -12.35 -14.66
C PHE A 157 -16.17 -11.00 -15.23
N LYS A 158 -15.12 -10.39 -14.66
CA LYS A 158 -14.50 -9.20 -15.24
C LYS A 158 -13.69 -9.62 -16.47
N ASN A 159 -14.23 -9.38 -17.66
CA ASN A 159 -13.48 -9.54 -18.90
C ASN A 159 -12.26 -8.60 -18.88
N ARG A 160 -11.14 -9.03 -19.49
CA ARG A 160 -9.99 -8.16 -19.70
C ARG A 160 -10.43 -6.98 -20.57
N ASN A 161 -9.96 -5.79 -20.24
CA ASN A 161 -10.24 -4.60 -21.04
C ASN A 161 -9.65 -4.81 -22.45
N PRO A 162 -10.46 -4.80 -23.52
CA PRO A 162 -9.99 -5.14 -24.86
C PRO A 162 -8.90 -4.20 -25.36
N ILE A 163 -8.87 -2.94 -24.89
CA ILE A 163 -7.86 -1.94 -25.25
C ILE A 163 -6.62 -1.94 -24.34
N ALA A 164 -6.57 -2.80 -23.32
CA ALA A 164 -5.49 -2.76 -22.33
C ALA A 164 -4.13 -3.09 -22.95
N THR A 165 -4.08 -4.05 -23.88
CA THR A 165 -2.83 -4.45 -24.53
C THR A 165 -2.33 -3.33 -25.44
N GLU A 166 -3.20 -2.70 -26.22
CA GLU A 166 -2.86 -1.55 -27.06
C GLU A 166 -2.38 -0.37 -26.21
N LEU A 167 -3.10 -0.01 -25.14
CA LEU A 167 -2.69 1.05 -24.24
C LEU A 167 -1.36 0.75 -23.55
N GLN A 168 -1.06 -0.52 -23.25
CA GLN A 168 0.22 -0.92 -22.66
C GLN A 168 1.36 -0.78 -23.66
N ILE A 169 1.16 -1.17 -24.92
CA ILE A 169 2.14 -1.00 -26.00
C ILE A 169 2.41 0.49 -26.25
N LEU A 170 1.36 1.29 -26.39
CA LEU A 170 1.46 2.73 -26.60
C LEU A 170 2.05 3.43 -25.37
N GLY A 171 1.71 2.96 -24.18
CA GLY A 171 2.33 3.41 -22.92
C GLY A 171 3.84 3.21 -22.94
N GLY A 172 4.32 2.00 -23.25
CA GLY A 172 5.76 1.74 -23.36
C GLY A 172 6.44 2.66 -24.37
N LEU A 173 5.87 2.76 -25.57
CA LEU A 173 6.49 3.50 -26.67
C LEU A 173 6.48 5.03 -26.48
N PHE A 174 5.41 5.60 -25.91
CA PHE A 174 5.28 7.06 -25.75
C PHE A 174 5.64 7.60 -24.38
N ILE A 175 5.57 6.78 -23.33
CA ILE A 175 5.74 7.25 -21.94
C ILE A 175 7.09 6.83 -21.39
N ASP A 176 7.53 5.62 -21.69
CA ASP A 176 8.79 5.06 -21.18
C ASP A 176 9.95 5.29 -22.16
N ASP A 177 9.82 4.90 -23.44
CA ASP A 177 10.92 4.97 -24.42
C ASP A 177 11.30 6.41 -24.82
N LEU A 178 10.33 7.34 -24.91
CA LEU A 178 10.59 8.76 -25.17
C LEU A 178 11.45 9.42 -24.07
N ALA A 179 11.33 8.95 -22.83
CA ALA A 179 12.03 9.51 -21.69
C ALA A 179 13.51 9.07 -21.63
N VAL A 180 13.89 8.02 -22.36
CA VAL A 180 15.22 7.39 -22.30
C VAL A 180 16.14 7.84 -23.43
N SER A 181 15.62 8.43 -24.52
CA SER A 181 16.45 8.93 -25.63
C SER A 181 17.27 10.17 -25.23
N PRO A 182 18.62 10.12 -25.22
CA PRO A 182 19.47 11.25 -24.80
C PRO A 182 19.29 12.51 -25.64
N GLN A 183 18.94 12.36 -26.92
CA GLN A 183 18.79 13.48 -27.86
C GLN A 183 17.53 14.29 -27.59
N LEU A 184 16.47 13.64 -27.08
CA LEU A 184 15.17 14.24 -26.82
C LEU A 184 14.94 14.53 -25.33
N GLU A 185 15.80 14.03 -24.45
CA GLU A 185 15.64 14.15 -22.99
C GLU A 185 15.44 15.61 -22.53
N GLU A 186 16.26 16.55 -23.01
CA GLU A 186 16.15 17.96 -22.59
C GLU A 186 14.82 18.58 -23.06
N GLU A 187 14.40 18.30 -24.29
CA GLU A 187 13.12 18.79 -24.81
C GLU A 187 11.93 18.15 -24.08
N PHE A 188 12.02 16.85 -23.82
CA PHE A 188 11.03 16.09 -23.05
C PHE A 188 10.89 16.67 -21.65
N LEU A 189 12.01 16.91 -20.93
CA LEU A 189 11.98 17.50 -19.60
C LEU A 189 11.35 18.91 -19.63
N LYS A 190 11.72 19.76 -20.59
CA LYS A 190 11.16 21.12 -20.72
C LYS A 190 9.64 21.12 -20.97
N THR A 191 9.16 20.20 -21.79
CA THR A 191 7.77 20.19 -22.26
C THR A 191 6.87 19.35 -21.34
N ALA A 192 7.32 18.16 -20.98
CA ALA A 192 6.56 17.12 -20.29
C ALA A 192 6.65 17.18 -18.75
N TYR A 193 7.62 17.90 -18.17
CA TYR A 193 7.70 18.05 -16.72
C TYR A 193 6.51 18.84 -16.16
N CYS A 194 5.93 18.33 -15.08
CA CYS A 194 4.79 18.93 -14.40
C CYS A 194 5.24 19.50 -13.05
N GLN A 195 5.31 20.82 -12.96
CA GLN A 195 5.46 21.48 -11.67
C GLN A 195 4.21 21.25 -10.81
N SER A 196 4.40 21.14 -9.50
CA SER A 196 3.35 20.94 -8.51
C SER A 196 2.42 22.17 -8.42
N GLY A 197 1.49 22.30 -9.37
CA GLY A 197 0.55 23.43 -9.50
C GLY A 197 -0.81 23.24 -8.82
N ALA A 198 -1.73 24.21 -9.02
CA ALA A 198 -3.09 24.21 -8.46
C ALA A 198 -3.91 23.01 -8.96
N ILE A 199 -4.74 22.44 -8.07
CA ILE A 199 -5.14 21.03 -8.10
C ILE A 199 -6.64 20.89 -8.31
N SER A 200 -7.10 19.82 -8.98
CA SER A 200 -8.50 19.39 -8.95
C SER A 200 -8.90 18.93 -7.54
N GLN A 201 -10.18 18.98 -7.17
CA GLN A 201 -10.63 18.69 -5.79
C GLN A 201 -10.14 17.34 -5.24
N TYR A 202 -10.12 16.28 -6.05
CA TYR A 202 -9.67 14.94 -5.63
C TYR A 202 -8.16 14.84 -5.39
N ALA A 203 -7.35 15.42 -6.27
CA ALA A 203 -5.90 15.43 -6.07
C ALA A 203 -5.48 16.39 -4.93
N LEU A 204 -6.33 17.37 -4.58
CA LEU A 204 -6.11 18.28 -3.46
C LEU A 204 -6.22 17.52 -2.13
N VAL A 205 -7.21 16.65 -1.99
CA VAL A 205 -7.37 15.78 -0.81
C VAL A 205 -6.20 14.81 -0.67
N SER A 206 -5.81 14.10 -1.74
CA SER A 206 -4.67 13.19 -1.70
C SER A 206 -3.35 13.91 -1.38
N LYS A 207 -3.15 15.10 -1.95
CA LYS A 207 -1.95 15.91 -1.67
C LYS A 207 -1.94 16.41 -0.23
N GLU A 208 -3.03 16.97 0.28
CA GLU A 208 -3.09 17.44 1.67
C GLU A 208 -2.92 16.27 2.66
N LEU A 209 -3.42 15.08 2.34
CA LEU A 209 -3.15 13.87 3.14
C LEU A 209 -1.67 13.46 3.13
N LEU A 210 -0.98 13.54 1.99
CA LEU A 210 0.45 13.23 1.89
C LEU A 210 1.30 14.31 2.56
N ARG A 211 1.00 15.58 2.32
CA ARG A 211 1.68 16.72 2.91
C ARG A 211 1.51 16.76 4.41
N THR A 212 0.29 16.54 4.91
CA THR A 212 0.03 16.43 6.36
C THR A 212 0.79 15.26 6.95
N ARG A 213 0.80 14.09 6.27
CA ARG A 213 1.63 12.96 6.68
C ARG A 213 3.10 13.34 6.75
N TYR A 214 3.69 13.89 5.70
CA TYR A 214 5.11 14.26 5.70
C TYR A 214 5.42 15.31 6.77
N ALA A 215 4.62 16.37 6.90
CA ALA A 215 4.81 17.40 7.92
C ALA A 215 4.75 16.79 9.33
N THR A 216 3.72 16.00 9.64
CA THR A 216 3.65 15.31 10.94
C THR A 216 4.83 14.34 11.14
N PHE A 217 5.20 13.53 10.15
CA PHE A 217 6.32 12.60 10.26
C PHE A 217 7.66 13.33 10.52
N PHE A 218 7.95 14.42 9.82
CA PHE A 218 9.25 15.10 9.95
C PHE A 218 9.31 16.12 11.10
N GLU A 219 8.23 16.84 11.39
CA GLU A 219 8.21 17.84 12.47
C GLU A 219 8.04 17.16 13.83
N SER A 220 7.15 16.17 13.95
CA SER A 220 6.84 15.54 15.25
C SER A 220 7.72 14.34 15.60
N GLN A 221 8.19 13.56 14.61
CA GLN A 221 8.99 12.36 14.87
C GLN A 221 10.49 12.54 14.57
N ALA A 222 10.84 13.31 13.53
CA ALA A 222 12.24 13.52 13.15
C ALA A 222 12.84 14.83 13.68
N GLY A 223 12.04 15.85 14.00
CA GLY A 223 12.55 17.17 14.44
C GLY A 223 13.40 17.88 13.38
N VAL A 224 13.00 17.80 12.10
CA VAL A 224 13.69 18.47 10.97
C VAL A 224 12.72 19.39 10.25
N ALA A 225 13.16 20.62 9.97
CA ALA A 225 12.42 21.53 9.11
C ALA A 225 12.46 21.03 7.66
N VAL A 226 11.28 20.81 7.09
CA VAL A 226 11.11 20.33 5.71
C VAL A 226 10.71 21.48 4.82
N SER A 227 11.35 21.60 3.66
CA SER A 227 10.96 22.56 2.63
C SER A 227 10.49 21.83 1.36
N PRO A 228 9.52 22.35 0.62
CA PRO A 228 9.14 21.75 -0.66
C PRO A 228 10.24 21.99 -1.71
N ALA A 229 10.54 20.98 -2.51
CA ALA A 229 11.53 21.06 -3.59
C ALA A 229 11.04 21.95 -4.76
N THR A 230 9.71 22.00 -4.98
CA THR A 230 9.07 22.81 -6.01
C THR A 230 7.96 23.67 -5.43
N SER A 231 7.72 24.82 -6.06
CA SER A 231 6.67 25.78 -5.72
C SER A 231 5.83 26.13 -6.95
N LYS A 232 4.76 26.92 -6.77
CA LYS A 232 3.95 27.44 -7.89
C LYS A 232 4.75 28.26 -8.92
N LYS A 233 5.95 28.74 -8.56
CA LYS A 233 6.84 29.55 -9.41
C LYS A 233 8.01 28.73 -9.99
N GLY A 234 8.04 27.41 -9.79
CA GLY A 234 9.14 26.54 -10.21
C GLY A 234 9.94 25.97 -9.02
N THR A 235 11.13 25.45 -9.30
CA THR A 235 12.04 24.89 -8.29
C THR A 235 12.32 25.91 -7.19
N ASN A 236 12.35 25.43 -5.94
CA ASN A 236 12.54 26.31 -4.78
C ASN A 236 13.90 27.02 -4.91
N PRO A 237 13.96 28.37 -4.91
CA PRO A 237 15.22 29.10 -5.01
C PRO A 237 16.21 28.74 -3.90
N GLN A 238 15.71 28.33 -2.73
CA GLN A 238 16.56 27.82 -1.66
C GLN A 238 17.31 26.55 -2.06
N LEU A 239 16.70 25.68 -2.88
CA LEU A 239 17.32 24.46 -3.36
C LEU A 239 18.45 24.76 -4.33
N THR A 240 18.30 25.72 -5.26
CA THR A 240 19.39 26.11 -6.17
C THR A 240 20.50 26.88 -5.46
N THR A 241 20.18 27.75 -4.49
CA THR A 241 21.21 28.36 -3.64
C THR A 241 21.91 27.32 -2.76
N ASP A 242 21.17 26.30 -2.33
CA ASP A 242 21.71 25.21 -1.51
C ASP A 242 22.54 24.24 -2.34
N VAL A 243 22.25 24.02 -3.62
CA VAL A 243 23.16 23.31 -4.54
C VAL A 243 24.52 24.00 -4.56
N LEU A 244 24.54 25.33 -4.60
CA LEU A 244 25.77 26.13 -4.59
C LEU A 244 26.45 26.19 -3.22
N ALA A 245 25.68 26.15 -2.12
CA ALA A 245 26.16 26.24 -0.74
C ALA A 245 26.42 24.88 -0.06
N ALA A 246 25.93 23.77 -0.62
CA ALA A 246 25.99 22.44 -0.01
C ALA A 246 27.42 21.95 0.16
N ALA A 247 28.29 22.25 -0.80
CA ALA A 247 29.73 22.00 -0.74
C ALA A 247 30.39 22.63 0.51
N LEU A 248 29.84 23.72 1.04
CA LEU A 248 30.31 24.36 2.28
C LEU A 248 29.71 23.74 3.54
N SER A 249 28.51 23.17 3.44
CA SER A 249 27.76 22.66 4.59
C SER A 249 28.20 21.28 5.07
N LYS A 250 28.98 20.54 4.25
CA LYS A 250 29.50 19.18 4.55
C LYS A 250 28.41 18.18 4.99
N ARG A 251 27.18 18.39 4.54
CA ARG A 251 26.00 17.58 4.89
C ARG A 251 25.25 17.23 3.61
N PRO A 252 24.69 16.02 3.49
CA PRO A 252 23.90 15.64 2.33
C PRO A 252 22.56 16.39 2.32
N ILE A 253 22.06 16.63 1.11
CA ILE A 253 20.71 17.10 0.86
C ILE A 253 19.81 15.90 0.59
N LEU A 254 18.70 15.79 1.31
CA LEU A 254 17.72 14.73 1.16
C LEU A 254 16.59 15.16 0.24
N LEU A 255 16.29 14.32 -0.75
CA LEU A 255 15.12 14.41 -1.61
C LEU A 255 14.12 13.32 -1.20
N VAL A 256 13.08 13.74 -0.47
CA VAL A 256 12.12 12.82 0.14
C VAL A 256 10.83 12.79 -0.65
N GLY A 257 10.31 11.58 -0.89
CA GLY A 257 8.97 11.37 -1.42
C GLY A 257 8.70 9.88 -1.65
N ASP A 258 7.43 9.52 -1.81
CA ASP A 258 7.04 8.12 -2.03
C ASP A 258 7.59 7.57 -3.36
N VAL A 259 7.58 6.25 -3.52
CA VAL A 259 8.00 5.61 -4.78
C VAL A 259 7.05 6.06 -5.91
N GLY A 260 7.62 6.45 -7.05
CA GLY A 260 6.84 6.85 -8.22
C GLY A 260 6.35 8.30 -8.24
N VAL A 261 6.69 9.13 -7.23
CA VAL A 261 6.33 10.57 -7.24
C VAL A 261 7.15 11.41 -8.23
N GLY A 262 8.10 10.80 -8.95
CA GLY A 262 8.90 11.48 -9.97
C GLY A 262 10.22 12.08 -9.48
N LYS A 263 10.85 11.50 -8.44
CA LYS A 263 12.14 11.97 -7.90
C LYS A 263 13.26 12.00 -8.95
N THR A 264 13.42 10.91 -9.70
CA THR A 264 14.36 10.83 -10.84
C THR A 264 14.10 11.90 -11.89
N THR A 265 12.83 12.09 -12.27
CA THR A 265 12.45 13.10 -13.25
C THR A 265 12.74 14.51 -12.72
N PHE A 266 12.51 14.77 -11.43
CA PHE A 266 12.88 16.02 -10.78
C PHE A 266 14.40 16.25 -10.81
N VAL A 267 15.21 15.25 -10.44
CA VAL A 267 16.68 15.36 -10.47
C VAL A 267 17.18 15.65 -11.89
N ARG A 268 16.68 14.93 -12.90
CA ARG A 268 17.04 15.16 -14.30
C ARG A 268 16.59 16.54 -14.79
N HIS A 269 15.38 16.97 -14.44
CA HIS A 269 14.88 18.32 -14.75
C HIS A 269 15.72 19.40 -14.09
N LEU A 270 16.12 19.19 -12.83
CA LEU A 270 17.01 20.10 -12.11
C LEU A 270 18.35 20.26 -12.84
N ILE A 271 18.98 19.15 -13.23
CA ILE A 271 20.29 19.15 -13.90
C ILE A 271 20.22 19.78 -15.31
N LYS A 272 19.21 19.40 -16.10
CA LYS A 272 19.15 19.71 -17.54
C LYS A 272 18.33 20.97 -17.86
N VAL A 273 17.51 21.46 -16.94
CA VAL A 273 16.58 22.57 -17.20
C VAL A 273 16.71 23.66 -16.15
N ASP A 274 16.39 23.39 -14.88
CA ASP A 274 16.25 24.46 -13.88
C ASP A 274 17.58 25.05 -13.42
N ALA A 275 18.58 24.20 -13.18
CA ALA A 275 19.91 24.60 -12.70
C ALA A 275 20.98 24.41 -13.78
N LYS A 276 20.58 24.43 -15.06
CA LYS A 276 21.48 24.16 -16.20
C LYS A 276 22.65 25.14 -16.24
N GLU A 277 22.41 26.43 -15.98
CA GLU A 277 23.45 27.44 -16.02
C GLU A 277 24.35 27.39 -14.77
N GLU A 278 23.76 27.16 -13.60
CA GLU A 278 24.47 27.02 -12.33
C GLU A 278 25.39 25.79 -12.33
N LEU A 279 24.91 24.67 -12.90
CA LEU A 279 25.65 23.41 -12.99
C LEU A 279 26.52 23.30 -14.25
N ARG A 280 26.48 24.29 -15.16
CA ARG A 280 27.23 24.26 -16.42
C ARG A 280 28.73 24.04 -16.21
N ASN A 281 29.27 24.66 -15.17
CA ASN A 281 30.68 24.53 -14.81
C ASN A 281 30.90 23.49 -13.70
N ALA A 282 29.85 22.83 -13.22
CA ALA A 282 29.97 21.76 -12.22
C ALA A 282 30.30 20.42 -12.89
N LEU A 283 30.96 19.55 -12.14
CA LEU A 283 31.10 18.12 -12.44
C LEU A 283 29.90 17.41 -11.81
N VAL A 284 28.95 16.97 -12.64
CA VAL A 284 27.75 16.28 -12.17
C VAL A 284 27.94 14.79 -12.31
N LEU A 285 27.89 14.07 -11.18
CA LEU A 285 27.98 12.62 -11.09
C LEU A 285 26.61 12.07 -10.67
N TYR A 286 26.14 11.02 -11.32
CA TYR A 286 24.79 10.48 -11.14
C TYR A 286 24.84 8.97 -10.91
N ILE A 287 24.58 8.53 -9.67
CA ILE A 287 24.68 7.12 -9.26
C ILE A 287 23.27 6.55 -9.10
N ASP A 288 22.92 5.57 -9.95
CA ASP A 288 21.62 4.90 -9.96
C ASP A 288 21.67 3.57 -9.17
N TYR A 289 21.02 3.52 -8.01
CA TYR A 289 20.92 2.31 -7.19
C TYR A 289 19.72 1.41 -7.56
N GLY A 290 18.85 1.84 -8.49
CA GLY A 290 17.65 1.11 -8.89
C GLY A 290 17.92 -0.13 -9.73
N THR A 291 18.93 -0.08 -10.61
CA THR A 291 19.15 -1.11 -11.64
C THR A 291 20.40 -1.97 -11.44
N LYS A 292 21.45 -1.44 -10.78
CA LYS A 292 22.82 -2.00 -10.88
C LYS A 292 23.40 -2.80 -9.70
N PRO A 293 23.10 -2.55 -8.41
CA PRO A 293 23.82 -3.23 -7.32
C PRO A 293 23.30 -4.64 -7.00
N ALA A 294 22.65 -5.34 -7.95
CA ALA A 294 22.15 -6.69 -7.73
C ALA A 294 23.27 -7.73 -7.53
N LEU A 295 24.50 -7.42 -7.95
CA LEU A 295 25.65 -8.33 -7.97
C LEU A 295 26.87 -7.82 -7.17
N SER A 296 26.87 -6.55 -6.72
CA SER A 296 27.97 -6.01 -5.90
C SER A 296 27.80 -6.45 -4.45
N THR A 297 28.83 -7.07 -3.88
CA THR A 297 28.84 -7.48 -2.46
C THR A 297 28.87 -6.29 -1.49
N GLU A 298 29.36 -5.12 -1.93
CA GLU A 298 29.48 -3.91 -1.10
C GLU A 298 29.04 -2.64 -1.86
N LEU A 299 28.12 -1.85 -1.27
CA LEU A 299 27.57 -0.64 -1.93
C LEU A 299 28.60 0.48 -2.04
N LYS A 300 29.57 0.50 -1.13
CA LYS A 300 30.67 1.48 -1.15
C LYS A 300 31.54 1.32 -2.39
N ASP A 301 31.96 0.08 -2.69
CA ASP A 301 32.78 -0.22 -3.86
C ASP A 301 32.03 0.08 -5.16
N TYR A 302 30.73 -0.22 -5.21
CA TYR A 302 29.87 0.16 -6.32
C TYR A 302 29.86 1.68 -6.53
N THR A 303 29.68 2.45 -5.46
CA THR A 303 29.67 3.93 -5.49
C THR A 303 30.98 4.47 -6.05
N VAL A 304 32.11 4.00 -5.54
CA VAL A 304 33.44 4.43 -5.97
C VAL A 304 33.70 4.05 -7.43
N SER A 305 33.38 2.82 -7.82
CA SER A 305 33.56 2.33 -9.18
C SER A 305 32.71 3.11 -10.19
N GLU A 306 31.47 3.44 -9.85
CA GLU A 306 30.58 4.23 -10.70
C GLU A 306 31.09 5.67 -10.87
N ILE A 307 31.65 6.28 -9.82
CA ILE A 307 32.33 7.58 -9.93
C ILE A 307 33.53 7.52 -10.88
N VAL A 308 34.39 6.50 -10.73
CA VAL A 308 35.56 6.31 -11.61
C VAL A 308 35.12 6.13 -13.06
N ARG A 309 34.08 5.31 -13.30
CA ARG A 309 33.51 5.10 -14.64
C ARG A 309 33.07 6.42 -15.26
N GLN A 310 32.30 7.24 -14.53
CA GLN A 310 31.78 8.51 -15.05
C GLN A 310 32.88 9.55 -15.28
N LEU A 311 33.87 9.62 -14.40
CA LEU A 311 35.04 10.48 -14.62
C LEU A 311 35.74 10.15 -15.94
N ARG A 312 35.95 8.86 -16.22
CA ARG A 312 36.62 8.41 -17.44
C ARG A 312 35.74 8.55 -18.69
N GLU A 313 34.53 8.02 -18.66
CA GLU A 313 33.67 7.88 -19.85
C GLU A 313 32.92 9.17 -20.20
N GLU A 314 32.49 9.95 -19.21
CA GLU A 314 31.61 11.10 -19.42
C GLU A 314 32.36 12.43 -19.31
N GLN A 315 33.51 12.46 -18.64
CA GLN A 315 34.25 13.68 -18.33
C GLN A 315 35.68 13.68 -18.86
N ASP A 316 36.12 12.59 -19.51
CA ASP A 316 37.47 12.42 -20.07
C ASP A 316 38.59 12.66 -19.04
N VAL A 317 38.35 12.27 -17.79
CA VAL A 317 39.30 12.35 -16.68
C VAL A 317 39.70 10.94 -16.27
N ASP A 318 40.86 10.48 -16.75
CA ASP A 318 41.45 9.24 -16.26
C ASP A 318 42.32 9.50 -15.02
N ILE A 319 41.77 9.19 -13.84
CA ILE A 319 42.45 9.41 -12.56
C ILE A 319 43.70 8.53 -12.38
N TYR A 320 43.85 7.49 -13.19
CA TYR A 320 45.00 6.59 -13.18
C TYR A 320 46.05 6.94 -14.24
N GLU A 321 45.82 7.99 -15.03
CA GLU A 321 46.79 8.48 -16.00
C GLU A 321 48.05 9.00 -15.28
N ARG A 322 49.22 8.70 -15.85
CA ARG A 322 50.52 8.91 -15.19
C ARG A 322 50.71 10.36 -14.73
N GLN A 323 50.42 11.34 -15.58
CA GLN A 323 50.61 12.74 -15.24
C GLN A 323 49.59 13.21 -14.22
N PHE A 324 48.34 12.74 -14.34
CA PHE A 324 47.29 13.01 -13.37
C PHE A 324 47.66 12.50 -11.97
N VAL A 325 48.04 11.24 -11.83
CA VAL A 325 48.47 10.64 -10.55
C VAL A 325 49.62 11.45 -9.93
N ARG A 326 50.61 11.83 -10.74
CA ARG A 326 51.71 12.68 -10.28
C ARG A 326 51.27 14.08 -9.87
N GLY A 327 50.29 14.65 -10.56
CA GLY A 327 49.68 15.93 -10.21
C GLY A 327 48.95 15.87 -8.87
N VAL A 328 48.14 14.83 -8.64
CA VAL A 328 47.42 14.58 -7.39
C VAL A 328 48.38 14.44 -6.21
N TYR A 329 49.44 13.65 -6.38
CA TYR A 329 50.39 13.34 -5.31
C TYR A 329 51.66 14.20 -5.34
N ASN A 330 51.68 15.32 -6.06
CA ASN A 330 52.89 16.13 -6.25
C ASN A 330 53.60 16.47 -4.93
N GLN A 331 52.84 16.90 -3.92
CA GLN A 331 53.41 17.19 -2.60
C GLN A 331 54.04 15.95 -1.96
N ARG A 332 53.36 14.80 -2.04
CA ARG A 332 53.89 13.53 -1.49
C ARG A 332 55.13 13.05 -2.23
N ILE A 333 55.23 13.29 -3.54
CA ILE A 333 56.43 12.99 -4.34
C ILE A 333 57.61 13.87 -3.91
N LEU A 334 57.36 15.17 -3.69
CA LEU A 334 58.39 16.09 -3.19
C LEU A 334 58.89 15.68 -1.80
N ASP A 335 57.98 15.28 -0.91
CA ASP A 335 58.31 14.83 0.43
C ASP A 335 59.06 13.49 0.41
N PHE A 336 58.63 12.53 -0.43
CA PHE A 336 59.33 11.27 -0.68
C PHE A 336 60.77 11.51 -1.13
N GLY A 337 60.96 12.46 -2.05
CA GLY A 337 62.27 12.83 -2.55
C GLY A 337 63.17 13.55 -1.54
N ARG A 338 62.66 13.97 -0.39
CA ARG A 338 63.43 14.51 0.75
C ARG A 338 63.60 13.49 1.89
N GLY A 339 62.89 12.36 1.81
CA GLY A 339 62.86 11.33 2.85
C GLY A 339 64.00 10.33 2.76
N ILE A 340 63.79 9.14 3.31
CA ILE A 340 64.81 8.08 3.46
C ILE A 340 65.46 7.63 2.14
N TYR A 341 64.78 7.83 1.01
CA TYR A 341 65.29 7.47 -0.31
C TYR A 341 66.00 8.64 -1.03
N ALA A 342 66.18 9.79 -0.37
CA ALA A 342 66.82 10.96 -0.97
C ALA A 342 68.23 10.66 -1.47
N ASP A 343 69.01 9.87 -0.72
CA ASP A 343 70.38 9.46 -1.08
C ASP A 343 70.44 8.73 -2.43
N LEU A 344 69.38 8.00 -2.79
CA LEU A 344 69.32 7.29 -4.08
C LEU A 344 69.25 8.25 -5.28
N LYS A 345 68.88 9.52 -5.11
CA LYS A 345 68.86 10.49 -6.22
C LYS A 345 70.24 10.74 -6.82
N GLU A 346 71.27 10.68 -5.99
CA GLU A 346 72.67 10.90 -6.40
C GLU A 346 73.36 9.57 -6.69
N LEU A 347 73.09 8.53 -5.88
CA LEU A 347 73.74 7.22 -5.98
C LEU A 347 73.22 6.34 -7.13
N ASP A 348 71.90 6.31 -7.35
CA ASP A 348 71.26 5.46 -8.37
C ASP A 348 69.87 6.01 -8.76
N GLN A 349 69.86 6.86 -9.78
CA GLN A 349 68.64 7.51 -10.28
C GLN A 349 67.58 6.52 -10.78
N ASN A 350 67.99 5.36 -11.31
CA ASN A 350 67.04 4.37 -11.82
C ASN A 350 66.33 3.68 -10.67
N ARG A 351 67.07 3.31 -9.62
CA ARG A 351 66.50 2.70 -8.42
C ARG A 351 65.61 3.67 -7.64
N PHE A 352 65.96 4.95 -7.60
CA PHE A 352 65.08 5.99 -7.05
C PHE A 352 63.73 6.04 -7.77
N LYS A 353 63.74 6.05 -9.12
CA LYS A 353 62.50 6.07 -9.92
C LYS A 353 61.63 4.83 -9.70
N ILE A 354 62.23 3.64 -9.59
CA ILE A 354 61.49 2.41 -9.29
C ILE A 354 60.80 2.53 -7.92
N LYS A 355 61.52 3.00 -6.89
CA LYS A 355 60.95 3.21 -5.55
C LYS A 355 59.87 4.28 -5.52
N GLU A 356 59.99 5.34 -6.32
CA GLU A 356 58.94 6.34 -6.47
C GLU A 356 57.67 5.74 -7.11
N ILE A 357 57.82 4.87 -8.12
CA ILE A 357 56.69 4.18 -8.76
C ILE A 357 56.00 3.23 -7.77
N GLU A 358 56.76 2.40 -7.03
CA GLU A 358 56.21 1.53 -5.98
C GLU A 358 55.48 2.34 -4.89
N PHE A 359 56.02 3.51 -4.53
CA PHE A 359 55.35 4.41 -3.59
C PHE A 359 54.02 4.93 -4.16
N LEU A 360 53.99 5.38 -5.41
CA LEU A 360 52.75 5.82 -6.06
C LEU A 360 51.73 4.67 -6.18
N GLU A 361 52.17 3.47 -6.53
CA GLU A 361 51.33 2.27 -6.59
C GLU A 361 50.66 1.98 -5.24
N SER A 362 51.42 2.11 -4.14
CA SER A 362 50.88 1.94 -2.78
C SER A 362 49.81 2.99 -2.44
N LEU A 363 49.95 4.22 -2.94
CA LEU A 363 48.98 5.29 -2.74
C LEU A 363 47.71 5.06 -3.56
N THR A 364 47.84 4.62 -4.82
CA THR A 364 46.71 4.36 -5.71
C THR A 364 45.95 3.08 -5.36
N SER A 365 46.58 2.16 -4.62
CA SER A 365 45.95 0.93 -4.15
C SER A 365 44.81 1.19 -3.16
N ASN A 366 44.84 2.33 -2.43
CA ASN A 366 43.68 2.79 -1.67
C ASN A 366 42.74 3.55 -2.60
N VAL A 367 41.85 2.82 -3.27
CA VAL A 367 40.95 3.34 -4.31
C VAL A 367 40.07 4.48 -3.79
N GLU A 368 39.49 4.34 -2.59
CA GLU A 368 38.63 5.36 -2.00
C GLU A 368 39.38 6.68 -1.79
N GLU A 369 40.55 6.63 -1.15
CA GLU A 369 41.35 7.81 -0.88
C GLU A 369 41.91 8.42 -2.17
N HIS A 370 42.28 7.57 -3.13
CA HIS A 370 42.73 8.02 -4.44
C HIS A 370 41.63 8.77 -5.20
N VAL A 371 40.41 8.24 -5.24
CA VAL A 371 39.26 8.93 -5.85
C VAL A 371 38.97 10.24 -5.13
N ARG A 372 38.95 10.26 -3.80
CA ARG A 372 38.75 11.48 -3.01
C ARG A 372 39.77 12.57 -3.36
N LEU A 373 41.06 12.24 -3.36
CA LEU A 373 42.13 13.17 -3.70
C LEU A 373 42.09 13.61 -5.17
N SER A 374 41.67 12.71 -6.07
CA SER A 374 41.49 13.01 -7.48
C SER A 374 40.38 14.02 -7.71
N LEU A 375 39.22 13.86 -7.05
CA LEU A 375 38.13 14.83 -7.07
C LEU A 375 38.57 16.18 -6.47
N GLU A 376 39.38 16.17 -5.42
CA GLU A 376 39.95 17.39 -4.83
C GLU A 376 40.90 18.12 -5.80
N HIS A 377 41.73 17.36 -6.51
CA HIS A 377 42.62 17.89 -7.54
C HIS A 377 41.82 18.49 -8.71
N VAL A 378 40.81 17.78 -9.22
CA VAL A 378 39.92 18.25 -10.30
C VAL A 378 39.16 19.51 -9.87
N SER A 379 38.56 19.49 -8.68
CA SER A 379 37.77 20.62 -8.17
C SER A 379 38.62 21.88 -8.02
N LYS A 380 39.82 21.76 -7.42
CA LYS A 380 40.71 22.91 -7.22
C LYS A 380 41.35 23.38 -8.53
N GLY A 381 41.81 22.45 -9.37
CA GLY A 381 42.50 22.76 -10.62
C GLY A 381 41.59 23.41 -11.66
N GLN A 382 40.36 22.90 -11.81
CA GLN A 382 39.40 23.41 -12.78
C GLN A 382 38.43 24.45 -12.19
N LYS A 383 38.51 24.73 -10.88
CA LYS A 383 37.56 25.57 -10.13
C LYS A 383 36.10 25.12 -10.31
N ARG A 384 35.89 23.81 -10.48
CA ARG A 384 34.58 23.21 -10.68
C ARG A 384 34.05 22.69 -9.36
N GLN A 385 32.78 22.97 -9.08
CA GLN A 385 32.06 22.29 -8.01
C GLN A 385 31.74 20.86 -8.45
N ILE A 386 31.65 19.94 -7.52
CA ILE A 386 31.30 18.56 -7.79
C ILE A 386 29.96 18.28 -7.11
N VAL A 387 28.99 17.76 -7.87
CA VAL A 387 27.66 17.42 -7.38
C VAL A 387 27.41 15.95 -7.64
N VAL A 388 27.04 15.20 -6.61
CA VAL A 388 26.78 13.76 -6.69
C VAL A 388 25.33 13.48 -6.34
N PHE A 389 24.60 12.84 -7.24
CA PHE A 389 23.23 12.40 -7.02
C PHE A 389 23.19 10.89 -6.75
N PHE A 390 22.63 10.49 -5.62
CA PHE A 390 22.35 9.12 -5.23
C PHE A 390 20.84 8.87 -5.44
N ASP A 391 20.47 8.37 -6.63
CA ASP A 391 19.08 8.23 -7.06
C ASP A 391 18.55 6.79 -6.99
N ASN A 392 17.22 6.64 -7.00
CA ASN A 392 16.49 5.37 -6.93
C ASN A 392 16.75 4.51 -5.68
N VAL A 393 17.33 5.10 -4.62
CA VAL A 393 17.57 4.38 -3.36
C VAL A 393 16.23 4.00 -2.71
N ASP A 394 15.19 4.83 -2.89
CA ASP A 394 13.84 4.58 -2.40
C ASP A 394 13.17 3.33 -2.99
N GLN A 395 13.69 2.78 -4.10
CA GLN A 395 13.17 1.54 -4.68
C GLN A 395 13.68 0.29 -3.95
N ARG A 396 14.61 0.46 -3.00
CA ARG A 396 15.28 -0.64 -2.28
C ARG A 396 14.74 -0.82 -0.86
N PRO A 397 15.01 -1.96 -0.21
CA PRO A 397 14.61 -2.20 1.18
C PRO A 397 15.21 -1.17 2.16
N PRO A 398 14.60 -0.97 3.36
CA PRO A 398 15.06 0.03 4.33
C PRO A 398 16.54 -0.06 4.74
N ALA A 399 17.07 -1.27 4.93
CA ALA A 399 18.48 -1.46 5.33
C ALA A 399 19.45 -0.93 4.25
N PHE A 400 19.14 -1.18 2.98
CA PHE A 400 19.90 -0.68 1.84
C PHE A 400 19.86 0.85 1.78
N GLN A 401 18.67 1.43 1.98
CA GLN A 401 18.49 2.88 2.02
C GLN A 401 19.32 3.54 3.13
N GLU A 402 19.37 2.91 4.31
CA GLU A 402 20.19 3.38 5.43
C GLU A 402 21.69 3.33 5.12
N GLU A 403 22.17 2.25 4.52
CA GLU A 403 23.57 2.10 4.11
C GLU A 403 23.98 3.17 3.08
N VAL A 404 23.18 3.38 2.03
CA VAL A 404 23.46 4.43 1.04
C VAL A 404 23.42 5.82 1.65
N PHE A 405 22.53 6.08 2.61
CA PHE A 405 22.53 7.35 3.32
C PHE A 405 23.80 7.57 4.14
N LEU A 406 24.33 6.54 4.81
CA LEU A 406 25.60 6.61 5.53
C LEU A 406 26.78 6.84 4.58
N ILE A 407 26.80 6.17 3.43
CA ILE A 407 27.80 6.39 2.38
C ILE A 407 27.76 7.85 1.91
N ALA A 408 26.58 8.34 1.53
CA ALA A 408 26.42 9.71 1.06
C ALA A 408 26.76 10.75 2.13
N SER A 409 26.47 10.47 3.40
CA SER A 409 26.84 11.32 4.53
C SER A 409 28.36 11.37 4.72
N SER A 410 29.04 10.22 4.64
CA SER A 410 30.51 10.14 4.71
C SER A 410 31.16 10.88 3.54
N VAL A 411 30.65 10.67 2.32
CA VAL A 411 31.11 11.36 1.11
C VAL A 411 30.89 12.87 1.25
N ALA A 412 29.71 13.34 1.67
CA ALA A 412 29.45 14.76 1.86
C ALA A 412 30.34 15.40 2.93
N ALA A 413 30.71 14.66 3.98
CA ALA A 413 31.51 15.18 5.08
C ALA A 413 33.01 15.26 4.74
N ASN A 414 33.51 14.27 3.99
CA ASN A 414 34.94 14.05 3.79
C ASN A 414 35.44 14.40 2.39
N TRP A 415 34.55 14.46 1.40
CA TRP A 415 34.91 14.69 -0.01
C TRP A 415 34.50 16.11 -0.43
N PRO A 416 35.13 16.69 -1.47
CA PRO A 416 34.83 18.05 -1.94
C PRO A 416 33.59 18.07 -2.84
N VAL A 417 32.47 17.50 -2.37
CA VAL A 417 31.26 17.30 -3.18
C VAL A 417 29.99 17.76 -2.46
N SER A 418 28.98 18.14 -3.24
CA SER A 418 27.60 18.31 -2.78
C SER A 418 26.82 17.03 -3.06
N ALA A 419 26.41 16.31 -2.02
CA ALA A 419 25.67 15.05 -2.16
C ALA A 419 24.16 15.25 -2.05
N PHE A 420 23.41 14.69 -2.99
CA PHE A 420 21.95 14.61 -2.99
C PHE A 420 21.52 13.15 -2.87
N VAL A 421 20.62 12.83 -1.95
CA VAL A 421 20.16 11.45 -1.74
C VAL A 421 18.65 11.39 -1.81
N SER A 422 18.13 10.52 -2.68
CA SER A 422 16.71 10.19 -2.73
C SER A 422 16.37 9.15 -1.66
N LEU A 423 15.35 9.38 -0.83
CA LEU A 423 14.92 8.42 0.21
C LEU A 423 13.41 8.40 0.39
N ARG A 424 12.89 7.31 1.00
CA ARG A 424 11.51 7.27 1.47
C ARG A 424 11.32 8.08 2.76
N PRO A 425 10.17 8.76 2.93
CA PRO A 425 9.82 9.44 4.17
C PRO A 425 9.94 8.54 5.41
N GLU A 426 9.35 7.34 5.36
CA GLU A 426 9.33 6.45 6.52
C GLU A 426 10.72 5.95 6.92
N THR A 427 11.58 5.67 5.94
CA THR A 427 12.91 5.12 6.19
C THR A 427 13.79 6.12 6.93
N PHE A 428 13.80 7.38 6.50
CA PHE A 428 14.55 8.43 7.19
C PHE A 428 14.05 8.64 8.62
N ALA A 429 12.73 8.73 8.81
CA ALA A 429 12.14 8.94 10.12
C ALA A 429 12.43 7.77 11.08
N LEU A 430 12.25 6.53 10.61
CA LEU A 430 12.51 5.32 11.40
C LEU A 430 13.99 5.17 11.77
N SER A 431 14.91 5.36 10.82
CA SER A 431 16.35 5.21 11.10
C SER A 431 16.87 6.34 12.00
N ARG A 432 16.25 7.53 11.97
CA ARG A 432 16.54 8.59 12.94
C ARG A 432 15.98 8.28 14.34
N ALA A 433 14.72 7.84 14.41
CA ALA A 433 14.08 7.46 15.68
C ALA A 433 14.79 6.27 16.37
N ARG A 434 15.33 5.33 15.59
CA ARG A 434 16.15 4.20 16.07
C ARG A 434 17.58 4.59 16.45
N GLY A 435 17.97 5.85 16.28
CA GLY A 435 19.28 6.37 16.67
C GLY A 435 20.37 6.26 15.59
N ALA A 436 20.22 5.40 14.57
CA ALA A 436 21.24 5.19 13.55
C ALA A 436 21.56 6.48 12.76
N LEU A 437 20.53 7.29 12.48
CA LEU A 437 20.69 8.57 11.77
C LEU A 437 20.52 9.80 12.67
N ALA A 438 20.41 9.64 13.99
CA ALA A 438 20.10 10.73 14.93
C ALA A 438 21.16 11.84 14.97
N ALA A 439 22.43 11.49 14.74
CA ALA A 439 23.54 12.45 14.71
C ALA A 439 23.53 13.35 13.46
N TYR A 440 22.81 12.96 12.40
CA TYR A 440 22.79 13.68 11.14
C TYR A 440 21.63 14.67 11.09
N GLN A 441 21.95 15.91 10.70
CA GLN A 441 20.98 16.99 10.47
C GLN A 441 21.04 17.41 8.99
N PRO A 442 20.56 16.56 8.07
CA PRO A 442 20.53 16.89 6.65
C PRO A 442 19.50 17.99 6.37
N ARG A 443 19.67 18.67 5.23
CA ARG A 443 18.63 19.54 4.68
C ARG A 443 17.64 18.67 3.91
N VAL A 444 16.35 18.78 4.21
CA VAL A 444 15.31 17.91 3.65
C VAL A 444 14.40 18.70 2.72
N PHE A 445 14.32 18.25 1.48
CA PHE A 445 13.37 18.74 0.49
C PHE A 445 12.36 17.66 0.13
N THR A 446 11.06 17.99 0.15
CA THR A 446 10.00 17.06 -0.27
C THR A 446 9.63 17.25 -1.74
N ILE A 447 9.45 16.12 -2.42
CA ILE A 447 8.96 16.05 -3.79
C ILE A 447 7.52 15.58 -3.74
N ASP A 448 6.60 16.49 -4.07
CA ASP A 448 5.18 16.19 -4.17
C ASP A 448 4.87 15.38 -5.43
N PRO A 449 3.89 14.45 -5.39
CA PRO A 449 3.43 13.78 -6.59
C PRO A 449 2.85 14.78 -7.59
N PRO A 450 3.16 14.63 -8.90
CA PRO A 450 2.63 15.49 -9.93
C PRO A 450 1.15 15.19 -10.18
N ARG A 451 0.47 16.13 -10.84
CA ARG A 451 -0.88 15.91 -11.35
C ARG A 451 -0.86 14.90 -12.49
N ILE A 452 -1.38 13.70 -12.24
CA ILE A 452 -1.40 12.59 -13.22
C ILE A 452 -2.07 13.02 -14.53
N ASP A 453 -3.17 13.76 -14.46
CA ASP A 453 -3.88 14.26 -15.64
C ASP A 453 -3.02 15.21 -16.49
N LEU A 454 -2.23 16.08 -15.85
CA LEU A 454 -1.29 16.95 -16.55
C LEU A 454 -0.09 16.18 -17.10
N VAL A 455 0.41 15.19 -16.36
CA VAL A 455 1.52 14.32 -16.80
C VAL A 455 1.12 13.59 -18.07
N ILE A 456 -0.05 12.93 -18.07
CA ILE A 456 -0.57 12.23 -19.24
C ILE A 456 -0.75 13.21 -20.40
N LYS A 457 -1.45 14.33 -20.18
CA LYS A 457 -1.70 15.32 -21.23
C LYS A 457 -0.41 15.87 -21.85
N LYS A 458 0.58 16.22 -21.05
CA LYS A 458 1.84 16.77 -21.57
C LYS A 458 2.69 15.71 -22.27
N ARG A 459 2.73 14.48 -21.76
CA ARG A 459 3.46 13.38 -22.41
C ARG A 459 2.81 12.99 -23.74
N LEU A 460 1.49 12.88 -23.80
CA LEU A 460 0.75 12.66 -25.05
C LEU A 460 0.97 13.81 -26.03
N GLY A 461 0.92 15.06 -25.55
CA GLY A 461 1.20 16.24 -26.38
C GLY A 461 2.62 16.24 -26.95
N PHE A 462 3.62 15.82 -26.16
CA PHE A 462 4.99 15.66 -26.62
C PHE A 462 5.11 14.54 -27.67
N ALA A 463 4.51 13.36 -27.41
CA ALA A 463 4.48 12.25 -28.35
C ALA A 463 3.85 12.65 -29.70
N LEU A 464 2.71 13.34 -29.66
CA LEU A 464 2.03 13.84 -30.87
C LEU A 464 2.92 14.84 -31.64
N LYS A 465 3.65 15.71 -30.94
CA LYS A 465 4.58 16.66 -31.56
C LYS A 465 5.74 15.92 -32.27
N GLN A 466 6.32 14.90 -31.64
CA GLN A 466 7.39 14.11 -32.24
C GLN A 466 6.89 13.33 -33.47
N LEU A 467 5.71 12.73 -33.36
CA LEU A 467 5.07 12.01 -34.48
C LEU A 467 4.85 12.92 -35.69
N LYS A 468 4.29 14.12 -35.47
CA LYS A 468 4.02 15.11 -36.55
C LYS A 468 5.28 15.78 -37.10
N GLY A 469 6.27 16.03 -36.25
CA GLY A 469 7.44 16.83 -36.60
C GLY A 469 8.54 16.02 -37.29
N ALA A 470 8.80 14.80 -36.79
CA ALA A 470 9.95 14.00 -37.22
C ALA A 470 9.55 12.69 -37.92
N GLY A 471 8.29 12.24 -37.80
CA GLY A 471 7.87 10.92 -38.27
C GLY A 471 8.58 9.75 -37.57
N THR A 472 9.41 10.06 -36.57
CA THR A 472 10.25 9.11 -35.84
C THR A 472 9.77 9.04 -34.41
N LEU A 473 9.63 7.81 -33.92
CA LEU A 473 9.35 7.52 -32.52
C LEU A 473 10.59 6.84 -31.92
N PRO A 474 11.14 7.36 -30.83
CA PRO A 474 12.10 6.65 -29.99
C PRO A 474 11.59 5.25 -29.63
N GLY A 475 12.43 4.24 -29.81
CA GLY A 475 12.07 2.82 -29.67
C GLY A 475 11.92 2.07 -31.00
N LEU A 476 11.81 2.79 -32.12
CA LEU A 476 11.92 2.20 -33.45
C LEU A 476 13.40 1.99 -33.84
N PRO A 477 13.72 0.94 -34.61
CA PRO A 477 15.07 0.75 -35.14
C PRO A 477 15.53 1.96 -35.96
N GLU A 478 16.80 2.35 -35.85
CA GLU A 478 17.38 3.45 -36.63
C GLU A 478 17.01 3.32 -38.12
N GLY A 479 16.47 4.39 -38.70
CA GLY A 479 16.00 4.42 -40.09
C GLY A 479 14.52 4.08 -40.29
N THR A 480 13.78 3.74 -39.24
CA THR A 480 12.33 3.45 -39.33
C THR A 480 11.51 4.67 -38.92
N SER A 481 10.70 5.20 -39.84
CA SER A 481 9.69 6.23 -39.56
C SER A 481 8.30 5.62 -39.57
N ILE A 482 7.45 6.04 -38.64
CA ILE A 482 6.03 5.71 -38.62
C ILE A 482 5.27 7.00 -38.94
N HIS A 483 4.74 7.07 -40.16
CA HIS A 483 3.69 8.02 -40.51
C HIS A 483 2.37 7.26 -40.48
N SER A 484 1.57 7.49 -39.44
CA SER A 484 0.26 6.86 -39.30
C SER A 484 -0.78 7.89 -38.87
N ASP A 485 -1.63 8.29 -39.82
CA ASP A 485 -2.76 9.18 -39.58
C ASP A 485 -3.69 8.63 -38.49
N ASN A 486 -3.88 7.30 -38.45
CA ASN A 486 -4.68 6.61 -37.44
C ASN A 486 -4.08 6.76 -36.04
N LEU A 487 -2.76 6.70 -35.91
CA LEU A 487 -2.06 6.86 -34.63
C LEU A 487 -2.14 8.31 -34.14
N GLU A 488 -2.03 9.28 -35.05
CA GLU A 488 -2.24 10.70 -34.74
C GLU A 488 -3.68 10.98 -34.29
N HIS A 489 -4.67 10.41 -35.00
CA HIS A 489 -6.07 10.52 -34.64
C HIS A 489 -6.37 9.86 -33.29
N TYR A 490 -5.74 8.72 -33.02
CA TYR A 490 -5.88 8.03 -31.74
C TYR A 490 -5.29 8.85 -30.59
N LEU A 491 -4.05 9.36 -30.73
CA LEU A 491 -3.40 10.20 -29.72
C LEU A 491 -4.11 11.53 -29.48
N SER A 492 -4.82 12.07 -30.47
CA SER A 492 -5.60 13.29 -30.32
C SER A 492 -6.99 13.07 -29.69
N MET A 493 -7.49 11.83 -29.69
CA MET A 493 -8.73 11.44 -29.02
C MET A 493 -8.53 11.11 -27.53
N LEU A 494 -7.31 10.72 -27.12
CA LEU A 494 -6.90 10.50 -25.72
C LEU A 494 -6.62 11.83 -25.00
#